data_AF-A0A955C700-F1
#
_entry.id   AF-A0A955C700-F1
#
_cell.length_a   1.000
_cell.length_b   1.000
_cell.length_c   1.000
_cell.angle_alpha   90.00
_cell.angle_beta   90.00
_cell.angle_gamma   90.00
#
_symmetry.space_group_name_H-M   'P 1'
#
loop_
_entity.id
_entity.type
_entity.pdbx_description
1 polymer ?
#
loop_
_entity_poly.entity_id
_entity_poly.type
_entity_poly.pdbx_seq_one_letter_code
_entity_poly.pdbx_strand_id
1 'polypeptide(L)'
;MKSRGGWWKQQSVALILCVGWMAANSLGAPLILEEDFETVSETGSFTFSGFGFVSGIQWDDGVAGENAFAGTVGNARFGSVTAEGLSTGGVAGSGGGYLEVANVGFSAIFEDFVNITGNGGGVFVTSNGTTGFTTDWDTGIANEGAFFGTTVDAVLGPDGSASASAIPVGGNPSEAGQLDVEGVILNTGNWNAGLTLDSGPLEGANPFVNGGFDDNGGSFDGWSVFGANNYLETAPAPVNGTHLFKTFGGFTGGFNSSGLTQDLIAQPGQTWELKVYSRNDTNINNGLDGITGANPNQFIMKIEFFDGVDLVTPLAEDELVMVDNT
;
A
#
# COMPACT_ATOMS: atom_id res chain seq x y z
N MET A 1 29.76 11.30 -14.99
CA MET A 1 28.64 11.37 -14.02
C MET A 1 28.90 10.34 -12.92
N LYS A 2 28.80 10.70 -11.63
CA LYS A 2 29.02 9.74 -10.53
C LYS A 2 27.71 9.04 -10.20
N SER A 3 27.53 7.79 -10.65
CA SER A 3 26.46 6.94 -10.15
C SER A 3 26.82 6.48 -8.73
N ARG A 4 25.96 6.77 -7.76
CA ARG A 4 26.03 6.19 -6.41
C ARG A 4 24.87 5.20 -6.30
N GLY A 5 25.19 3.91 -6.32
CA GLY A 5 24.23 2.84 -6.08
C GLY A 5 23.89 2.79 -4.59
N GLY A 6 22.67 3.23 -4.25
CA GLY A 6 22.04 2.98 -2.96
C GLY A 6 21.12 1.77 -3.08
N TRP A 7 21.16 0.90 -2.07
CA TRP A 7 20.34 -0.30 -1.97
C TRP A 7 18.95 0.06 -1.42
N TRP A 8 17.87 -0.34 -2.10
CA TRP A 8 16.51 -0.26 -1.56
C TRP A 8 15.78 -1.56 -1.88
N LYS A 9 15.05 -2.09 -0.89
CA LYS A 9 14.17 -3.25 -1.04
C LYS A 9 12.75 -2.75 -1.38
N GLN A 10 12.13 -3.41 -2.35
CA GLN A 10 10.74 -3.22 -2.75
C GLN A 10 9.80 -3.67 -1.60
N GLN A 11 8.87 -2.80 -1.22
CA GLN A 11 7.80 -3.13 -0.27
C GLN A 11 6.51 -2.48 -0.77
N SER A 12 5.50 -3.30 -1.05
CA SER A 12 4.11 -2.83 -1.11
C SER A 12 3.65 -2.55 0.32
N VAL A 13 2.88 -1.50 0.53
CA VAL A 13 2.45 -1.05 1.85
C VAL A 13 0.94 -1.09 1.93
N ALA A 14 0.43 -1.86 2.88
CA ALA A 14 -0.94 -1.76 3.35
C ALA A 14 -0.87 -1.22 4.78
N LEU A 15 -1.62 -0.16 5.08
CA LEU A 15 -1.92 0.22 6.45
C LEU A 15 -3.08 -0.66 6.92
N ILE A 16 -2.81 -1.56 7.87
CA ILE A 16 -3.84 -2.36 8.52
C ILE A 16 -3.85 -1.92 9.98
N LEU A 17 -4.78 -1.02 10.30
CA LEU A 17 -5.15 -0.71 11.67
C LEU A 17 -6.23 -1.73 12.03
N CYS A 18 -6.13 -2.48 13.13
CA CYS A 18 -7.34 -3.09 13.67
C CYS A 18 -7.46 -3.03 15.19
N VAL A 19 -8.67 -2.78 15.66
CA VAL A 19 -9.06 -3.21 17.00
C VAL A 19 -9.52 -4.64 16.85
N GLY A 20 -8.98 -5.55 17.66
CA GLY A 20 -9.35 -6.95 17.59
C GLY A 20 -9.22 -7.61 18.94
N TRP A 21 -10.27 -8.31 19.32
CA TRP A 21 -10.24 -9.20 20.46
C TRP A 21 -9.45 -10.46 20.11
N MET A 22 -8.42 -10.78 20.91
CA MET A 22 -7.75 -12.08 20.82
C MET A 22 -8.03 -12.84 22.10
N ALA A 23 -9.01 -13.74 22.07
CA ALA A 23 -9.14 -14.73 23.13
C ALA A 23 -7.80 -15.47 23.28
N ALA A 24 -7.14 -15.30 24.43
CA ALA A 24 -5.90 -15.99 24.75
C ALA A 24 -6.18 -17.51 24.74
N ASN A 25 -5.70 -18.18 23.69
CA ASN A 25 -5.94 -19.60 23.38
C ASN A 25 -5.31 -20.60 24.38
N SER A 26 -5.15 -20.27 25.67
CA SER A 26 -4.50 -21.20 26.61
C SER A 26 -5.06 -21.27 28.03
N LEU A 27 -6.31 -20.83 28.29
CA LEU A 27 -6.94 -21.07 29.59
C LEU A 27 -7.97 -22.21 29.49
N GLY A 28 -7.58 -23.40 29.98
CA GLY A 28 -8.27 -24.69 29.80
C GLY A 28 -9.57 -24.90 30.59
N ALA A 29 -10.49 -23.94 30.59
CA ALA A 29 -11.88 -24.13 31.02
C ALA A 29 -12.78 -23.09 30.32
N PRO A 30 -14.08 -23.37 30.10
CA PRO A 30 -15.01 -22.36 29.63
C PRO A 30 -15.20 -21.33 30.75
N LEU A 31 -14.32 -20.33 30.80
CA LEU A 31 -14.61 -19.09 31.49
C LEU A 31 -15.64 -18.40 30.61
N ILE A 32 -16.90 -18.40 31.04
CA ILE A 32 -17.86 -17.43 30.55
C ILE A 32 -17.33 -16.10 31.11
N LEU A 33 -16.54 -15.39 30.30
CA LEU A 33 -16.28 -13.98 30.50
C LEU A 33 -17.59 -13.26 30.15
N GLU A 34 -18.46 -13.16 31.15
CA GLU A 34 -19.61 -12.26 31.11
C GLU A 34 -19.05 -10.89 31.44
N GLU A 35 -18.58 -10.21 30.41
CA GLU A 35 -18.01 -8.87 30.54
C GLU A 35 -19.13 -7.85 30.51
N ASP A 36 -19.22 -7.11 31.60
CA ASP A 36 -20.21 -6.06 31.76
C ASP A 36 -19.63 -4.76 31.24
N PHE A 37 -20.05 -4.34 30.04
CA PHE A 37 -19.70 -3.04 29.47
C PHE A 37 -20.24 -1.86 30.29
N GLU A 38 -21.03 -2.08 31.36
CA GLU A 38 -21.34 -1.06 32.37
C GLU A 38 -20.14 -0.76 33.30
N THR A 39 -19.06 -1.54 33.22
CA THR A 39 -17.82 -1.33 34.00
C THR A 39 -16.68 -0.66 33.25
N VAL A 40 -16.89 -0.32 31.96
CA VAL A 40 -15.92 0.48 31.18
C VAL A 40 -15.65 1.78 31.92
N SER A 41 -14.37 2.00 32.22
CA SER A 41 -13.92 3.20 32.89
C SER A 41 -13.25 4.11 31.86
N GLU A 42 -13.38 5.43 31.97
CA GLU A 42 -12.57 6.36 31.15
C GLU A 42 -11.08 6.36 31.58
N THR A 43 -10.66 5.32 32.31
CA THR A 43 -9.29 5.11 32.80
C THR A 43 -8.67 3.96 32.04
N GLY A 44 -7.83 4.33 31.08
CA GLY A 44 -7.18 3.43 30.15
C GLY A 44 -7.04 4.17 28.83
N SER A 45 -5.83 4.60 28.51
CA SER A 45 -5.51 5.17 27.21
C SER A 45 -4.14 4.65 26.83
N PHE A 46 -4.09 3.97 25.69
CA PHE A 46 -2.81 3.56 25.12
C PHE A 46 -2.57 4.37 23.86
N THR A 47 -1.55 5.24 23.92
CA THR A 47 -1.11 6.04 22.77
C THR A 47 0.24 5.53 22.28
N PHE A 48 0.34 5.29 20.98
CA PHE A 48 1.59 4.90 20.33
C PHE A 48 1.88 5.79 19.12
N SER A 49 3.16 6.03 18.88
CA SER A 49 3.68 6.83 17.77
C SER A 49 4.86 6.11 17.12
N GLY A 50 5.05 6.27 15.80
CA GLY A 50 6.23 5.76 15.11
C GLY A 50 5.93 4.78 13.97
N PHE A 51 6.76 3.73 13.87
CA PHE A 51 6.74 2.75 12.77
C PHE A 51 6.55 1.33 13.30
N GLY A 52 6.05 0.46 12.43
CA GLY A 52 5.95 -0.98 12.64
C GLY A 52 4.61 -1.40 13.25
N PHE A 53 4.53 -2.65 13.68
CA PHE A 53 3.36 -3.20 14.35
C PHE A 53 3.50 -2.98 15.86
N VAL A 54 2.52 -2.29 16.45
CA VAL A 54 2.44 -2.07 17.89
C VAL A 54 1.11 -2.64 18.38
N SER A 55 1.17 -3.41 19.46
CA SER A 55 0.00 -3.93 20.16
C SER A 55 0.04 -3.48 21.62
N GLY A 56 -1.06 -2.94 22.11
CA GLY A 56 -1.31 -2.70 23.53
C GLY A 56 -2.29 -3.73 24.07
N ILE A 57 -1.95 -4.32 25.22
CA ILE A 57 -2.91 -5.04 26.08
C ILE A 57 -3.49 -4.04 27.08
N GLN A 58 -4.79 -4.16 27.41
CA GLN A 58 -5.49 -3.34 28.42
C GLN A 58 -5.58 -1.83 28.06
N TRP A 59 -6.37 -1.51 27.03
CA TRP A 59 -6.70 -0.10 26.73
C TRP A 59 -7.84 0.43 27.61
N ASP A 60 -8.50 -0.41 28.39
CA ASP A 60 -9.39 -0.05 29.50
C ASP A 60 -8.99 -0.86 30.74
N ASP A 61 -9.17 -0.30 31.93
CA ASP A 61 -8.90 -0.98 33.21
C ASP A 61 -10.11 -1.80 33.70
N GLY A 62 -11.29 -1.59 33.10
CA GLY A 62 -12.56 -2.22 33.47
C GLY A 62 -12.87 -3.54 32.75
N VAL A 63 -12.28 -3.77 31.58
CA VAL A 63 -12.52 -4.94 30.74
C VAL A 63 -11.27 -5.85 30.73
N ALA A 64 -11.42 -7.14 30.39
CA ALA A 64 -10.30 -8.08 30.37
C ALA A 64 -10.08 -8.64 28.95
N GLY A 65 -8.84 -8.96 28.60
CA GLY A 65 -8.55 -9.61 27.31
C GLY A 65 -8.55 -8.68 26.09
N GLU A 66 -8.56 -7.37 26.31
CA GLU A 66 -8.57 -6.41 25.23
C GLU A 66 -7.20 -6.28 24.58
N ASN A 67 -7.21 -6.23 23.25
CA ASN A 67 -6.06 -5.88 22.45
C ASN A 67 -6.46 -4.77 21.48
N ALA A 68 -5.69 -3.69 21.48
CA ALA A 68 -5.70 -2.72 20.40
C ALA A 68 -4.37 -2.86 19.67
N PHE A 69 -4.42 -2.90 18.34
CA PHE A 69 -3.22 -2.90 17.55
C PHE A 69 -3.31 -1.88 16.44
N ALA A 70 -2.18 -1.27 16.15
CA ALA A 70 -2.03 -0.61 14.88
C ALA A 70 -0.63 -0.81 14.36
N GLY A 71 -0.58 -1.02 13.05
CA GLY A 71 0.63 -1.40 12.37
C GLY A 71 0.75 -0.66 11.05
N THR A 72 1.91 -0.09 10.83
CA THR A 72 2.31 0.37 9.50
C THR A 72 3.18 -0.71 8.86
N VAL A 73 2.95 -1.03 7.59
CA VAL A 73 3.92 -1.77 6.79
C VAL A 73 4.79 -0.77 6.02
N GLY A 74 6.05 -1.11 5.76
CA GLY A 74 6.99 -0.27 5.02
C GLY A 74 7.35 1.05 5.70
N ASN A 75 7.29 2.17 4.95
CA ASN A 75 7.72 3.50 5.40
C ASN A 75 6.58 4.41 5.90
N ALA A 76 5.36 3.86 6.03
CA ALA A 76 4.24 4.58 6.64
C ALA A 76 4.50 4.78 8.14
N ARG A 77 3.97 5.88 8.69
CA ARG A 77 4.07 6.29 10.09
C ARG A 77 2.70 6.76 10.55
N PHE A 78 2.38 6.56 11.81
CA PHE A 78 1.31 7.31 12.47
C PHE A 78 1.96 8.26 13.48
N GLY A 79 1.43 9.48 13.60
CA GLY A 79 1.86 10.39 14.65
C GLY A 79 1.25 10.00 15.99
N SER A 80 -0.02 9.60 16.02
CA SER A 80 -0.61 8.94 17.18
C SER A 80 -1.71 7.97 16.77
N VAL A 81 -1.75 6.82 17.43
CA VAL A 81 -2.95 6.00 17.54
C VAL A 81 -3.30 5.90 19.01
N THR A 82 -4.55 6.21 19.34
CA THR A 82 -5.09 6.17 20.69
C THR A 82 -6.26 5.21 20.72
N ALA A 83 -6.20 4.24 21.63
CA ALA A 83 -7.35 3.39 21.96
C ALA A 83 -7.80 3.71 23.38
N GLU A 84 -9.10 3.87 23.58
CA GLU A 84 -9.72 4.14 24.89
C GLU A 84 -11.12 3.52 24.99
N GLY A 85 -11.56 3.28 26.22
CA GLY A 85 -12.94 2.94 26.53
C GLY A 85 -13.78 4.19 26.72
N LEU A 86 -14.92 4.23 26.05
CA LEU A 86 -15.93 5.25 26.28
C LEU A 86 -16.98 4.71 27.23
N SER A 87 -17.30 5.46 28.28
CA SER A 87 -18.36 5.16 29.24
C SER A 87 -19.77 5.26 28.63
N THR A 88 -19.87 5.88 27.45
CA THR A 88 -21.10 6.04 26.66
C THR A 88 -20.77 5.87 25.17
N GLY A 89 -21.61 5.17 24.41
CA GLY A 89 -21.38 4.91 22.97
C GLY A 89 -21.57 3.46 22.54
N GLY A 90 -21.76 2.52 23.48
CA GLY A 90 -22.20 1.16 23.19
C GLY A 90 -23.73 1.02 23.09
N VAL A 91 -24.20 -0.17 22.70
CA VAL A 91 -25.64 -0.44 22.56
C VAL A 91 -26.35 -0.28 23.90
N ALA A 92 -27.52 0.38 23.86
CA ALA A 92 -28.37 0.67 25.02
C ALA A 92 -27.71 1.53 26.12
N GLY A 93 -26.66 2.30 25.80
CA GLY A 93 -25.97 3.17 26.76
C GLY A 93 -24.87 2.48 27.56
N SER A 94 -24.41 1.31 27.10
CA SER A 94 -23.21 0.64 27.61
C SER A 94 -21.92 1.30 27.10
N GLY A 95 -20.77 0.92 27.64
CA GLY A 95 -19.48 1.41 27.17
C GLY A 95 -19.10 0.89 25.77
N GLY A 96 -18.25 1.63 25.06
CA GLY A 96 -17.76 1.32 23.71
C GLY A 96 -16.25 1.42 23.60
N GLY A 97 -15.65 0.84 22.56
CA GLY A 97 -14.23 1.01 22.26
C GLY A 97 -14.03 2.11 21.23
N TYR A 98 -13.16 3.07 21.51
CA TYR A 98 -12.80 4.16 20.61
C TYR A 98 -11.37 3.99 20.13
N LEU A 99 -11.17 4.13 18.81
CA LEU A 99 -9.84 4.19 18.20
C LEU A 99 -9.70 5.49 17.41
N GLU A 100 -8.78 6.33 17.85
CA GLU A 100 -8.39 7.55 17.15
C GLU A 100 -7.05 7.32 16.44
N VAL A 101 -6.98 7.64 15.15
CA VAL A 101 -5.75 7.58 14.37
C VAL A 101 -5.49 8.96 13.77
N ALA A 102 -4.31 9.50 14.05
CA ALA A 102 -3.98 10.85 13.62
C ALA A 102 -2.53 10.99 13.15
N ASN A 103 -2.28 12.03 12.35
CA ASN A 103 -0.98 12.31 11.71
C ASN A 103 -0.41 11.10 10.96
N VAL A 104 -1.24 10.41 10.18
CA VAL A 104 -0.75 9.32 9.33
C VAL A 104 0.09 9.94 8.22
N GLY A 105 1.38 9.64 8.23
CA GLY A 105 2.35 10.21 7.30
C GLY A 105 3.15 9.12 6.61
N PHE A 106 3.22 9.17 5.29
CA PHE A 106 4.23 8.47 4.52
C PHE A 106 5.37 9.45 4.21
N SER A 107 6.63 8.98 4.13
CA SER A 107 7.78 9.88 3.93
C SER A 107 7.78 10.64 2.58
N ALA A 108 6.78 10.43 1.72
CA ALA A 108 6.54 11.11 0.45
C ALA A 108 5.08 11.58 0.23
N ILE A 109 4.13 11.15 1.07
CA ILE A 109 2.72 11.56 1.00
C ILE A 109 2.29 11.88 2.42
N PHE A 110 2.19 13.18 2.72
CA PHE A 110 1.48 13.64 3.90
C PHE A 110 0.03 13.78 3.48
N GLU A 111 -0.82 12.88 3.96
CA GLU A 111 -2.25 13.07 3.83
C GLU A 111 -2.62 14.10 4.89
N ASP A 112 -2.56 15.36 4.45
CA ASP A 112 -3.08 16.47 5.24
C ASP A 112 -4.58 16.29 5.21
N PHE A 113 -5.16 15.84 6.32
CA PHE A 113 -6.61 15.70 6.47
C PHE A 113 -7.36 17.04 6.25
N VAL A 114 -6.69 18.12 5.85
CA VAL A 114 -7.23 19.44 5.49
C VAL A 114 -8.40 19.42 4.50
N ASN A 115 -8.56 18.34 3.72
CA ASN A 115 -9.70 18.17 2.81
C ASN A 115 -10.81 17.27 3.35
N ILE A 116 -10.75 16.81 4.62
CA ILE A 116 -11.81 15.98 5.16
C ILE A 116 -13.10 16.77 5.29
N THR A 117 -14.18 16.15 4.84
CA THR A 117 -15.48 16.82 4.86
C THR A 117 -16.34 16.37 6.04
N GLY A 118 -15.98 15.25 6.69
CA GLY A 118 -16.83 14.57 7.66
C GLY A 118 -18.08 13.98 7.01
N ASN A 119 -18.13 13.92 5.67
CA ASN A 119 -19.17 13.22 4.92
C ASN A 119 -18.52 12.01 4.28
N GLY A 120 -19.06 10.81 4.46
CA GLY A 120 -18.49 9.57 3.92
C GLY A 120 -18.61 8.44 4.94
N GLY A 121 -18.28 7.22 4.51
CA GLY A 121 -18.14 6.03 5.36
C GLY A 121 -19.41 5.41 5.86
N GLY A 122 -20.26 6.19 6.52
CA GLY A 122 -21.54 5.77 7.04
C GLY A 122 -21.49 4.40 7.72
N VAL A 123 -22.65 3.78 7.86
CA VAL A 123 -22.72 2.40 8.32
C VAL A 123 -22.46 1.48 7.13
N PHE A 124 -21.37 0.72 7.19
CA PHE A 124 -21.00 -0.24 6.14
C PHE A 124 -21.27 -1.70 6.54
N VAL A 125 -21.63 -1.95 7.80
CA VAL A 125 -22.24 -3.21 8.27
C VAL A 125 -23.39 -2.90 9.23
N THR A 126 -24.58 -3.42 8.94
CA THR A 126 -25.76 -3.36 9.83
C THR A 126 -26.14 -4.76 10.32
N SER A 127 -26.85 -4.83 11.45
CA SER A 127 -27.61 -5.96 12.01
C SER A 127 -27.42 -7.35 11.38
N ASN A 128 -26.88 -8.30 12.14
CA ASN A 128 -26.57 -9.68 11.72
C ASN A 128 -25.50 -9.81 10.62
N GLY A 129 -24.81 -8.73 10.26
CA GLY A 129 -23.63 -8.79 9.39
C GLY A 129 -22.44 -9.40 10.13
N THR A 130 -21.67 -10.24 9.44
CA THR A 130 -20.42 -10.83 9.97
C THR A 130 -19.18 -10.24 9.34
N THR A 131 -19.27 -9.64 8.15
CA THR A 131 -18.17 -8.92 7.50
C THR A 131 -18.69 -7.76 6.67
N GLY A 132 -17.85 -6.74 6.48
CA GLY A 132 -18.08 -5.70 5.49
C GLY A 132 -16.86 -4.84 5.25
N PHE A 133 -16.95 -4.10 4.16
CA PHE A 133 -15.91 -3.20 3.68
C PHE A 133 -16.54 -2.00 3.00
N THR A 134 -15.99 -0.81 3.23
CA THR A 134 -16.26 0.40 2.43
C THR A 134 -14.93 0.92 1.86
N THR A 135 -14.98 1.51 0.66
CA THR A 135 -13.85 2.17 -0.01
C THR A 135 -13.92 3.69 0.06
N ASP A 136 -14.87 4.21 0.84
CA ASP A 136 -15.18 5.63 0.94
C ASP A 136 -15.60 5.85 2.38
N TRP A 137 -14.63 6.16 3.25
CA TRP A 137 -14.91 6.54 4.63
C TRP A 137 -14.96 8.06 4.87
N ASP A 138 -14.41 8.86 3.96
CA ASP A 138 -14.58 10.29 3.85
C ASP A 138 -14.49 10.77 2.38
N THR A 139 -15.57 11.41 1.94
CA THR A 139 -15.67 12.16 0.70
C THR A 139 -14.66 13.31 0.71
N GLY A 140 -13.48 13.07 0.16
CA GLY A 140 -12.39 14.06 0.14
C GLY A 140 -11.00 13.42 0.18
N ILE A 141 -10.92 12.18 0.68
CA ILE A 141 -9.71 11.37 0.71
C ILE A 141 -9.75 10.35 -0.44
N ALA A 142 -8.62 10.10 -1.08
CA ALA A 142 -8.52 9.09 -2.13
C ALA A 142 -7.95 7.78 -1.56
N ASN A 143 -8.33 6.64 -2.16
CA ASN A 143 -7.78 5.32 -1.85
C ASN A 143 -7.91 4.91 -0.38
N GLU A 144 -9.02 5.27 0.23
CA GLU A 144 -9.33 4.93 1.59
C GLU A 144 -10.26 3.71 1.66
N GLY A 145 -10.32 3.09 2.83
CA GLY A 145 -11.30 2.07 3.12
C GLY A 145 -11.43 1.78 4.60
N ALA A 146 -12.50 1.08 4.98
CA ALA A 146 -12.70 0.57 6.32
C ALA A 146 -13.26 -0.84 6.24
N PHE A 147 -12.85 -1.71 7.14
CA PHE A 147 -13.37 -3.08 7.23
C PHE A 147 -13.85 -3.41 8.62
N PHE A 148 -14.76 -4.38 8.68
CA PHE A 148 -15.26 -5.01 9.88
C PHE A 148 -15.41 -6.51 9.62
N GLY A 149 -15.14 -7.32 10.63
CA GLY A 149 -15.31 -8.76 10.59
C GLY A 149 -15.56 -9.33 11.98
N THR A 150 -16.36 -10.39 12.05
CA THR A 150 -16.48 -11.27 13.19
C THR A 150 -15.93 -12.65 12.84
N THR A 151 -15.59 -13.43 13.87
CA THR A 151 -15.05 -14.79 13.74
C THR A 151 -15.79 -15.72 14.69
N VAL A 152 -15.82 -17.01 14.32
CA VAL A 152 -16.51 -18.07 15.08
C VAL A 152 -18.00 -17.72 15.27
N ASP A 153 -18.47 -17.54 16.51
CA ASP A 153 -19.87 -17.30 16.83
C ASP A 153 -20.17 -15.83 17.11
N ALA A 154 -19.18 -14.93 16.98
CA ALA A 154 -19.41 -13.51 17.17
C ALA A 154 -20.30 -12.95 16.05
N VAL A 155 -21.29 -12.13 16.41
CA VAL A 155 -22.24 -11.53 15.47
C VAL A 155 -22.49 -10.08 15.83
N LEU A 156 -22.78 -9.26 14.82
CA LEU A 156 -23.33 -7.94 15.05
C LEU A 156 -24.79 -8.09 15.47
N GLY A 157 -25.14 -7.62 16.67
CA GLY A 157 -26.49 -7.75 17.24
C GLY A 157 -27.57 -7.05 16.42
N PRO A 158 -28.85 -7.21 16.78
CA PRO A 158 -29.97 -6.62 16.04
C PRO A 158 -29.87 -5.10 15.86
N ASP A 159 -29.29 -4.43 16.85
CA ASP A 159 -29.07 -2.98 16.88
C ASP A 159 -27.58 -2.61 16.67
N GLY A 160 -26.74 -3.59 16.30
CA GLY A 160 -25.32 -3.35 16.09
C GLY A 160 -25.02 -2.68 14.75
N SER A 161 -23.89 -1.98 14.70
CA SER A 161 -23.39 -1.29 13.51
C SER A 161 -21.86 -1.29 13.46
N ALA A 162 -21.30 -1.24 12.25
CA ALA A 162 -19.92 -0.81 12.04
C ALA A 162 -19.93 0.34 11.04
N SER A 163 -19.35 1.47 11.44
CA SER A 163 -19.30 2.69 10.66
C SER A 163 -17.91 3.30 10.67
N ALA A 164 -17.59 4.04 9.61
CA ALA A 164 -16.36 4.81 9.53
C ALA A 164 -16.71 6.23 9.10
N SER A 165 -15.94 7.23 9.52
CA SER A 165 -16.12 8.63 9.13
C SER A 165 -14.87 9.44 9.43
N ALA A 166 -14.71 10.61 8.81
CA ALA A 166 -13.71 11.58 9.27
C ALA A 166 -14.22 12.46 10.39
N ILE A 167 -13.30 12.82 11.28
CA ILE A 167 -13.48 13.79 12.36
C ILE A 167 -12.82 15.11 11.91
N PRO A 168 -13.57 16.07 11.33
CA PRO A 168 -13.05 17.36 10.90
C PRO A 168 -12.64 18.29 12.05
N VAL A 169 -13.09 17.98 13.27
CA VAL A 169 -12.78 18.78 14.47
C VAL A 169 -12.63 17.84 15.66
N GLY A 170 -11.43 17.74 16.21
CA GLY A 170 -11.19 17.04 17.49
C GLY A 170 -10.17 15.91 17.43
N GLY A 171 -9.55 15.63 16.27
CA GLY A 171 -8.43 14.70 16.17
C GLY A 171 -7.10 15.31 16.65
N ASN A 172 -6.07 14.49 16.91
CA ASN A 172 -4.74 14.96 17.30
C ASN A 172 -3.76 15.06 16.10
N PRO A 173 -3.64 16.22 15.43
CA PRO A 173 -3.63 17.53 16.07
C PRO A 173 -4.81 18.41 15.68
N SER A 174 -5.70 18.00 14.76
CA SER A 174 -6.98 18.65 14.49
C SER A 174 -8.02 17.74 13.80
N GLU A 175 -7.54 16.71 13.10
CA GLU A 175 -8.31 15.91 12.14
C GLU A 175 -7.89 14.43 12.23
N ALA A 176 -8.86 13.51 12.14
CA ALA A 176 -8.62 12.07 12.28
C ALA A 176 -9.65 11.24 11.49
N GLY A 177 -9.30 9.98 11.22
CA GLY A 177 -10.29 8.97 10.84
C GLY A 177 -10.90 8.31 12.08
N GLN A 178 -12.21 8.10 12.06
CA GLN A 178 -12.97 7.40 13.09
C GLN A 178 -13.51 6.09 12.55
N LEU A 179 -13.40 5.05 13.37
CA LEU A 179 -14.12 3.81 13.22
C LEU A 179 -14.99 3.63 14.47
N ASP A 180 -16.29 3.42 14.27
CA ASP A 180 -17.25 3.21 15.34
C ASP A 180 -17.92 1.84 15.15
N VAL A 181 -17.87 1.02 16.19
CA VAL A 181 -18.34 -0.36 16.18
C VAL A 181 -19.23 -0.57 17.40
N GLU A 182 -20.50 -0.76 17.16
CA GLU A 182 -21.52 -0.89 18.19
C GLU A 182 -22.19 -2.28 18.13
N GLY A 183 -22.54 -2.82 19.29
CA GLY A 183 -23.49 -3.93 19.39
C GLY A 183 -22.96 -5.29 18.96
N VAL A 184 -21.66 -5.53 19.07
CA VAL A 184 -21.10 -6.86 18.83
C VAL A 184 -21.45 -7.81 19.97
N ILE A 185 -22.06 -8.95 19.64
CA ILE A 185 -22.31 -10.06 20.55
C ILE A 185 -21.21 -11.10 20.31
N LEU A 186 -20.26 -11.23 21.24
CA LEU A 186 -19.07 -12.07 21.07
C LEU A 186 -19.37 -13.58 21.01
N ASN A 187 -20.32 -14.06 21.81
CA ASN A 187 -20.51 -15.50 22.06
C ASN A 187 -19.15 -16.18 22.38
N THR A 188 -18.71 -17.14 21.56
CA THR A 188 -17.38 -17.78 21.67
C THR A 188 -16.34 -17.22 20.69
N GLY A 189 -16.72 -16.19 19.93
CA GLY A 189 -15.94 -15.62 18.84
C GLY A 189 -15.22 -14.31 19.17
N ASN A 190 -14.71 -13.67 18.13
CA ASN A 190 -14.02 -12.38 18.23
C ASN A 190 -14.46 -11.47 17.07
N TRP A 191 -14.14 -10.18 17.15
CA TRP A 191 -14.28 -9.25 16.03
C TRP A 191 -12.97 -8.54 15.73
N ASN A 192 -12.86 -8.02 14.51
CA ASN A 192 -11.77 -7.19 14.04
C ASN A 192 -12.33 -6.07 13.15
N ALA A 193 -11.87 -4.85 13.32
CA ALA A 193 -12.28 -3.75 12.46
C ALA A 193 -11.16 -2.73 12.31
N GLY A 194 -11.11 -2.04 11.18
CA GLY A 194 -9.96 -1.22 10.83
C GLY A 194 -10.21 -0.18 9.76
N LEU A 195 -9.37 0.86 9.77
CA LEU A 195 -9.21 1.80 8.67
C LEU A 195 -8.02 1.36 7.81
N THR A 196 -8.14 1.56 6.50
CA THR A 196 -7.09 1.30 5.52
C THR A 196 -6.89 2.55 4.68
N LEU A 197 -5.64 2.93 4.49
CA LEU A 197 -5.23 3.94 3.52
C LEU A 197 -4.29 3.23 2.54
N ASP A 198 -4.66 3.19 1.28
CA ASP A 198 -3.82 2.71 0.20
C ASP A 198 -3.17 3.92 -0.46
N SER A 199 -1.89 4.15 -0.19
CA SER A 199 -1.14 5.23 -0.83
C SER A 199 -0.96 5.03 -2.34
N GLY A 200 -1.46 3.94 -2.92
CA GLY A 200 -1.09 3.47 -4.23
C GLY A 200 0.38 3.01 -4.27
N PRO A 201 0.94 2.83 -5.48
CA PRO A 201 2.37 2.58 -5.63
C PRO A 201 3.15 3.75 -5.02
N LEU A 202 3.97 3.46 -4.02
CA LEU A 202 4.82 4.46 -3.34
C LEU A 202 5.70 5.19 -4.36
N GLU A 203 6.11 6.43 -4.05
CA GLU A 203 7.17 7.10 -4.81
C GLU A 203 8.44 6.23 -4.79
N GLY A 204 8.87 5.75 -5.97
CA GLY A 204 9.96 4.78 -6.12
C GLY A 204 9.56 3.29 -6.05
N ALA A 205 8.29 2.96 -5.80
CA ALA A 205 7.76 1.63 -6.11
C ALA A 205 7.85 1.43 -7.62
N ASN A 206 8.43 0.32 -8.06
CA ASN A 206 8.53 0.02 -9.47
C ASN A 206 7.11 -0.24 -10.01
N PRO A 207 6.56 0.67 -10.84
CA PRO A 207 5.22 0.50 -11.39
C PRO A 207 5.21 -0.53 -12.52
N PHE A 208 6.38 -0.99 -12.98
CA PHE A 208 6.45 -1.99 -14.04
C PHE A 208 5.98 -3.37 -13.56
N VAL A 209 5.02 -3.93 -14.29
CA VAL A 209 4.73 -5.36 -14.28
C VAL A 209 5.95 -6.08 -14.84
N ASN A 210 6.46 -7.08 -14.09
CA ASN A 210 7.63 -7.86 -14.46
C ASN A 210 8.88 -7.03 -14.81
N GLY A 211 9.18 -5.98 -14.05
CA GLY A 211 10.35 -5.12 -14.32
C GLY A 211 11.71 -5.82 -14.21
N GLY A 212 11.77 -7.02 -13.63
CA GLY A 212 12.96 -7.85 -13.54
C GLY A 212 13.04 -8.98 -14.58
N PHE A 213 11.98 -9.19 -15.38
CA PHE A 213 11.86 -10.27 -16.37
C PHE A 213 11.84 -11.70 -15.80
N ASP A 214 11.64 -11.88 -14.49
CA ASP A 214 11.66 -13.20 -13.83
C ASP A 214 10.28 -13.84 -13.66
N ASP A 215 9.20 -13.11 -13.93
CA ASP A 215 7.86 -13.66 -13.79
C ASP A 215 7.69 -14.91 -14.69
N ASN A 216 6.94 -15.89 -14.19
CA ASN A 216 6.71 -17.18 -14.86
C ASN A 216 8.00 -17.92 -15.28
N GLY A 217 9.12 -17.67 -14.58
CA GLY A 217 10.40 -18.32 -14.86
C GLY A 217 11.12 -17.75 -16.07
N GLY A 218 10.87 -16.47 -16.40
CA GLY A 218 11.47 -15.77 -17.54
C GLY A 218 10.42 -15.42 -18.59
N SER A 219 9.88 -14.21 -18.55
CA SER A 219 8.87 -13.78 -19.53
C SER A 219 8.95 -12.28 -19.87
N PHE A 220 8.20 -11.89 -20.91
CA PHE A 220 7.89 -10.49 -21.23
C PHE A 220 6.48 -10.11 -20.77
N ASP A 221 5.91 -10.81 -19.79
CA ASP A 221 4.53 -10.53 -19.35
C ASP A 221 4.42 -9.08 -18.87
N GLY A 222 3.37 -8.39 -19.33
CA GLY A 222 3.18 -6.95 -19.09
C GLY A 222 3.94 -6.03 -20.04
N TRP A 223 4.89 -6.52 -20.85
CA TRP A 223 5.63 -5.72 -21.82
C TRP A 223 5.09 -5.88 -23.24
N SER A 224 4.98 -4.75 -23.96
CA SER A 224 4.75 -4.72 -25.40
C SER A 224 6.08 -4.81 -26.14
N VAL A 225 6.27 -5.86 -26.93
CA VAL A 225 7.51 -6.10 -27.67
C VAL A 225 7.41 -5.52 -29.08
N PHE A 226 8.42 -4.77 -29.53
CA PHE A 226 8.53 -4.30 -30.91
C PHE A 226 9.88 -4.67 -31.54
N GLY A 227 9.89 -4.85 -32.86
CA GLY A 227 11.06 -5.36 -33.58
C GLY A 227 11.25 -6.88 -33.38
N ALA A 228 12.21 -7.44 -34.11
CA ALA A 228 12.40 -8.90 -34.18
C ALA A 228 13.42 -9.46 -33.18
N ASN A 229 14.27 -8.60 -32.61
CA ASN A 229 15.49 -9.03 -31.92
C ASN A 229 15.41 -8.73 -30.42
N ASN A 230 14.44 -9.36 -29.75
CA ASN A 230 14.20 -9.25 -28.31
C ASN A 230 14.25 -10.64 -27.68
N TYR A 231 15.13 -10.83 -26.71
CA TYR A 231 15.41 -12.13 -26.11
C TYR A 231 15.50 -12.03 -24.59
N LEU A 232 15.08 -13.10 -23.93
CA LEU A 232 15.35 -13.33 -22.51
C LEU A 232 16.59 -14.20 -22.40
N GLU A 233 17.51 -13.80 -21.54
CA GLU A 233 18.76 -14.52 -21.30
C GLU A 233 18.94 -14.69 -19.79
N THR A 234 19.72 -15.69 -19.39
CA THR A 234 20.11 -15.89 -17.98
C THR A 234 21.59 -15.56 -17.74
N ALA A 235 22.31 -15.20 -18.81
CA ALA A 235 23.74 -14.96 -18.80
C ALA A 235 24.12 -13.71 -19.64
N PRO A 236 25.17 -12.98 -19.23
CA PRO A 236 25.78 -13.01 -17.90
C PRO A 236 24.79 -12.72 -16.75
N ALA A 237 25.19 -13.00 -15.50
CA ALA A 237 24.33 -12.85 -14.33
C ALA A 237 23.65 -11.46 -14.31
N PRO A 238 22.32 -11.39 -14.17
CA PRO A 238 21.60 -10.12 -14.11
C PRO A 238 21.93 -9.36 -12.81
N VAL A 239 21.65 -8.05 -12.78
CA VAL A 239 21.88 -7.22 -11.58
C VAL A 239 21.03 -7.69 -10.41
N ASN A 240 19.80 -8.12 -10.70
CA ASN A 240 18.89 -8.78 -9.77
C ASN A 240 18.20 -9.93 -10.51
N GLY A 241 17.72 -10.93 -9.78
CA GLY A 241 16.92 -12.00 -10.39
C GLY A 241 17.73 -13.08 -11.13
N THR A 242 17.08 -13.73 -12.09
CA THR A 242 17.65 -14.82 -12.90
C THR A 242 17.64 -14.55 -14.41
N HIS A 243 16.77 -13.65 -14.88
CA HIS A 243 16.65 -13.27 -16.29
C HIS A 243 17.07 -11.82 -16.56
N LEU A 244 17.36 -11.55 -17.82
CA LEU A 244 17.57 -10.20 -18.35
C LEU A 244 17.02 -10.10 -19.76
N PHE A 245 16.67 -8.88 -20.13
CA PHE A 245 16.33 -8.53 -21.50
C PHE A 245 17.58 -8.22 -22.31
N LYS A 246 17.73 -8.91 -23.44
CA LYS A 246 18.73 -8.67 -24.47
C LYS A 246 18.05 -8.19 -25.74
N THR A 247 18.61 -7.13 -26.33
CA THR A 247 18.11 -6.56 -27.58
C THR A 247 19.23 -6.10 -28.48
N PHE A 248 18.97 -6.08 -29.79
CA PHE A 248 19.87 -5.57 -30.81
C PHE A 248 19.10 -5.13 -32.07
N GLY A 249 19.73 -4.36 -32.94
CA GLY A 249 19.11 -3.87 -34.18
C GLY A 249 18.89 -4.97 -35.23
N GLY A 250 18.07 -4.70 -36.24
CA GLY A 250 17.70 -5.66 -37.30
C GLY A 250 18.78 -5.98 -38.37
N PHE A 251 19.93 -5.30 -38.37
CA PHE A 251 21.00 -5.41 -39.37
C PHE A 251 20.60 -5.24 -40.86
N THR A 252 19.48 -4.56 -41.14
CA THR A 252 18.91 -4.33 -42.48
C THR A 252 19.45 -3.10 -43.23
N GLY A 253 20.47 -2.40 -42.71
CA GLY A 253 21.09 -1.24 -43.37
C GLY A 253 20.29 0.07 -43.30
N GLY A 254 19.17 0.10 -42.56
CA GLY A 254 18.39 1.30 -42.22
C GLY A 254 18.00 1.31 -40.74
N PHE A 255 17.18 2.28 -40.32
CA PHE A 255 16.65 2.32 -38.95
C PHE A 255 15.83 1.07 -38.65
N ASN A 256 16.25 0.30 -37.64
CA ASN A 256 15.69 -1.02 -37.33
C ASN A 256 15.80 -1.33 -35.84
N SER A 257 15.09 -0.56 -35.02
CA SER A 257 15.04 -0.76 -33.58
C SER A 257 14.29 -2.05 -33.20
N SER A 258 14.73 -2.65 -32.09
CA SER A 258 13.96 -3.61 -31.32
C SER A 258 13.91 -3.09 -29.88
N GLY A 259 12.87 -3.44 -29.14
CA GLY A 259 12.72 -2.98 -27.77
C GLY A 259 11.43 -3.45 -27.11
N LEU A 260 11.19 -2.88 -25.94
CA LEU A 260 10.02 -3.11 -25.12
C LEU A 260 9.42 -1.77 -24.71
N THR A 261 8.09 -1.71 -24.59
CA THR A 261 7.37 -0.61 -23.95
C THR A 261 6.39 -1.16 -22.93
N GLN A 262 6.02 -0.35 -21.95
CA GLN A 262 4.93 -0.66 -21.04
C GLN A 262 4.20 0.63 -20.70
N ASP A 263 2.89 0.64 -20.92
CA ASP A 263 2.04 1.78 -20.64
C ASP A 263 1.68 1.79 -19.16
N LEU A 264 1.85 2.95 -18.53
CA LEU A 264 1.57 3.14 -17.11
C LEU A 264 0.61 4.33 -16.95
N ILE A 265 -0.34 4.18 -16.02
CA ILE A 265 -1.29 5.26 -15.73
C ILE A 265 -0.57 6.32 -14.90
N ALA A 266 -0.40 7.51 -15.48
CA ALA A 266 0.08 8.70 -14.78
C ALA A 266 -1.10 9.58 -14.33
N GLN A 267 -0.96 10.19 -13.15
CA GLN A 267 -1.89 11.17 -12.61
C GLN A 267 -1.29 12.58 -12.67
N PRO A 268 -2.12 13.63 -12.82
CA PRO A 268 -1.63 15.01 -12.77
C PRO A 268 -0.84 15.31 -11.49
N GLY A 269 0.30 15.99 -11.64
CA GLY A 269 1.17 16.37 -10.52
C GLY A 269 2.18 15.30 -10.08
N GLN A 270 2.12 14.08 -10.63
CA GLN A 270 3.13 13.06 -10.33
C GLN A 270 4.50 13.40 -10.95
N THR A 271 5.55 13.05 -10.21
CA THR A 271 6.92 13.04 -10.73
C THR A 271 7.33 11.62 -11.05
N TRP A 272 7.93 11.42 -12.23
CA TRP A 272 8.35 10.10 -12.70
C TRP A 272 9.86 10.06 -12.89
N GLU A 273 10.47 8.92 -12.56
CA GLU A 273 11.89 8.65 -12.78
C GLU A 273 12.05 7.25 -13.39
N LEU A 274 12.71 7.16 -14.54
CA LEU A 274 13.03 5.90 -15.19
C LEU A 274 14.48 5.51 -14.94
N LYS A 275 14.70 4.32 -14.37
CA LYS A 275 16.02 3.75 -14.11
C LYS A 275 16.14 2.39 -14.78
N VAL A 276 17.19 2.21 -15.58
CA VAL A 276 17.54 0.91 -16.17
C VAL A 276 18.99 0.60 -15.89
N TYR A 277 19.26 -0.64 -15.49
CA TYR A 277 20.61 -1.18 -15.49
C TYR A 277 20.87 -1.77 -16.87
N SER A 278 21.75 -1.14 -17.64
CA SER A 278 22.20 -1.65 -18.93
C SER A 278 23.63 -2.15 -18.85
N ARG A 279 23.96 -3.13 -19.67
CA ARG A 279 25.33 -3.51 -19.96
C ARG A 279 25.49 -3.78 -21.45
N ASN A 280 26.70 -3.56 -21.94
CA ASN A 280 27.17 -4.09 -23.21
C ASN A 280 28.38 -4.97 -22.90
N ASP A 281 28.31 -6.25 -23.27
CA ASP A 281 29.39 -7.19 -23.05
C ASP A 281 30.42 -7.07 -24.19
N THR A 282 31.41 -6.21 -24.01
CA THR A 282 32.44 -5.91 -25.02
C THR A 282 33.62 -6.91 -25.06
N ASN A 283 33.53 -8.03 -24.33
CA ASN A 283 34.63 -8.99 -24.12
C ASN A 283 34.06 -10.42 -24.34
N ILE A 284 34.65 -11.32 -25.15
CA ILE A 284 35.86 -11.99 -24.67
C ILE A 284 36.87 -12.52 -25.72
N ASN A 285 36.60 -12.62 -27.03
CA ASN A 285 37.63 -13.13 -27.97
C ASN A 285 37.59 -12.64 -29.44
N ASN A 286 36.55 -11.94 -29.92
CA ASN A 286 36.39 -11.68 -31.35
C ASN A 286 36.17 -10.20 -31.75
N GLY A 287 36.23 -9.24 -30.83
CA GLY A 287 36.37 -7.81 -31.14
C GLY A 287 35.32 -7.16 -32.06
N LEU A 288 34.07 -7.63 -32.14
CA LEU A 288 33.16 -7.23 -33.22
C LEU A 288 31.72 -6.84 -32.87
N ASP A 289 31.33 -6.61 -31.61
CA ASP A 289 29.91 -6.20 -31.35
C ASP A 289 29.71 -5.23 -30.19
N GLY A 290 30.73 -4.44 -29.86
CA GLY A 290 30.53 -3.27 -29.03
C GLY A 290 29.60 -2.28 -29.72
N ILE A 291 28.70 -1.65 -28.98
CA ILE A 291 28.22 -0.31 -29.33
C ILE A 291 29.49 0.52 -29.27
N THR A 292 30.03 0.89 -30.42
CA THR A 292 31.29 1.64 -30.52
C THR A 292 30.96 2.94 -31.23
N GLY A 293 31.54 4.07 -30.82
CA GLY A 293 31.24 5.39 -31.41
C GLY A 293 31.47 5.53 -32.94
N ALA A 294 31.98 4.50 -33.61
CA ALA A 294 32.11 4.41 -35.06
C ALA A 294 30.90 3.76 -35.77
N ASN A 295 30.00 3.09 -35.05
CA ASN A 295 28.75 2.54 -35.57
C ASN A 295 27.54 3.37 -35.08
N PRO A 296 26.45 3.46 -35.86
CA PRO A 296 25.25 4.20 -35.45
C PRO A 296 24.41 3.42 -34.42
N ASN A 297 25.00 2.48 -33.69
CA ASN A 297 24.27 1.70 -32.69
C ASN A 297 24.05 2.60 -31.47
N GLN A 298 22.81 2.61 -30.99
CA GLN A 298 22.41 3.38 -29.83
C GLN A 298 21.44 2.55 -29.00
N PHE A 299 21.49 2.72 -27.69
CA PHE A 299 20.44 2.27 -26.80
C PHE A 299 19.67 3.48 -26.31
N ILE A 300 18.34 3.45 -26.42
CA ILE A 300 17.47 4.56 -26.03
C ILE A 300 16.61 4.12 -24.86
N MET A 301 16.54 4.97 -23.84
CA MET A 301 15.58 4.89 -22.75
C MET A 301 14.71 6.13 -22.83
N LYS A 302 13.38 5.96 -22.83
CA LYS A 302 12.44 7.05 -23.05
C LYS A 302 11.24 6.94 -22.11
N ILE A 303 10.75 8.09 -21.63
CA ILE A 303 9.44 8.23 -20.99
C ILE A 303 8.62 9.24 -21.79
N GLU A 304 7.36 8.91 -22.04
CA GLU A 304 6.43 9.71 -22.84
C GLU A 304 5.10 9.82 -22.07
N PHE A 305 4.53 11.03 -22.04
CA PHE A 305 3.23 11.31 -21.43
C PHE A 305 2.20 11.58 -22.51
N PHE A 306 1.10 10.84 -22.53
CA PHE A 306 -0.01 11.01 -23.47
C PHE A 306 -1.27 11.46 -22.74
N ASP A 307 -2.15 12.21 -23.42
CA ASP A 307 -3.43 12.68 -22.85
C ASP A 307 -4.57 11.66 -22.92
N GLY A 308 -4.30 10.47 -23.47
CA GLY A 308 -5.26 9.39 -23.68
C GLY A 308 -6.20 9.58 -24.87
N VAL A 309 -6.17 10.73 -25.55
CA VAL A 309 -6.96 11.04 -26.75
C VAL A 309 -6.10 10.99 -28.00
N ASP A 310 -4.89 11.56 -27.95
CA ASP A 310 -3.85 11.43 -28.98
C ASP A 310 -2.70 10.54 -28.46
N LEU A 311 -2.61 9.32 -29.00
CA LEU A 311 -1.51 8.39 -28.71
C LEU A 311 -0.36 8.51 -29.72
N VAL A 312 -0.42 9.49 -30.63
CA VAL A 312 0.60 9.69 -31.67
C VAL A 312 1.62 10.72 -31.23
N THR A 313 1.19 11.79 -30.57
CA THR A 313 2.06 12.88 -30.14
C THR A 313 2.10 12.97 -28.62
N PRO A 314 3.26 12.76 -27.97
CA PRO A 314 3.34 12.92 -26.52
C PRO A 314 3.17 14.40 -26.13
N LEU A 315 2.46 14.64 -25.03
CA LEU A 315 2.35 15.94 -24.38
C LEU A 315 3.69 16.41 -23.83
N ALA A 316 4.48 15.46 -23.34
CA ALA A 316 5.82 15.66 -22.83
C ALA A 316 6.61 14.35 -22.99
N GLU A 317 7.91 14.46 -23.20
CA GLU A 317 8.82 13.32 -23.27
C GLU A 317 10.18 13.68 -22.66
N ASP A 318 10.86 12.67 -22.15
CA ASP A 318 12.28 12.75 -21.83
C ASP A 318 12.99 11.51 -22.39
N GLU A 319 14.20 11.71 -22.91
CA GLU A 319 14.95 10.69 -23.63
C GLU A 319 16.41 10.69 -23.20
N LEU A 320 16.89 9.52 -22.79
CA LEU A 320 18.30 9.26 -22.58
C LEU A 320 18.82 8.34 -23.70
N VAL A 321 19.68 8.89 -24.54
CA VAL A 321 20.41 8.13 -25.55
C VAL A 321 21.76 7.71 -25.00
N MET A 322 21.94 6.40 -24.81
CA MET A 322 23.23 5.78 -24.53
C MET A 322 23.92 5.46 -25.85
N VAL A 323 24.77 6.40 -26.27
CA VAL A 323 25.79 6.22 -27.30
C VAL A 323 27.13 5.94 -26.62
N ASP A 324 27.94 5.04 -27.19
CA ASP A 324 29.32 4.90 -26.78
C ASP A 324 30.10 6.11 -27.30
N ASN A 325 30.39 7.07 -26.41
CA ASN A 325 31.29 8.17 -26.72
C ASN A 325 32.72 7.61 -26.78
N THR A 326 33.35 7.80 -27.93
CA THR A 326 34.79 7.63 -28.18
C THR A 326 35.70 8.03 -27.03
#